data_AF-A0A4V4HRX8-F1
#
_entry.id   AF-A0A4V4HRX8-F1
#
_cell.length_a   1.000
_cell.length_b   1.000
_cell.length_c   1.000
_cell.angle_alpha   90.00
_cell.angle_beta   90.00
_cell.angle_gamma   90.00
#
_symmetry.space_group_name_H-M   'P 1'
#
loop_
_entity.id
_entity.type
_entity.pdbx_description
1 polymer ?
#
loop_
_entity_poly.entity_id
_entity_poly.type
_entity_poly.pdbx_seq_one_letter_code
_entity_poly.pdbx_strand_id
1 'polypeptide(L)'
;MEHPHWHYVSMDLDPIALTITPVFSPPLTDRVIAHLETQRLLDAAAVFKPEIAEAAKLWRCGADDDFVQAGGRLTWAIFECEGASCEAGRQAYLDDWAANIEAATGVALRVPRVETDA
;
A
#
# COMPACT_ATOMS: atom_id res chain seq x y z
N MET A 1 18.11 -16.96 -11.30
CA MET A 1 16.67 -16.74 -11.07
C MET A 1 16.61 -15.86 -9.84
N GLU A 2 16.25 -14.60 -10.01
CA GLU A 2 16.03 -13.73 -8.85
C GLU A 2 14.80 -14.27 -8.11
N HIS A 3 14.85 -14.27 -6.79
CA HIS A 3 13.72 -14.73 -5.98
C HIS A 3 12.68 -13.60 -5.91
N PRO A 4 11.38 -13.92 -5.89
CA PRO A 4 10.35 -12.90 -5.73
C PRO A 4 10.52 -12.17 -4.39
N HIS A 5 10.35 -10.86 -4.44
CA HIS A 5 10.39 -9.97 -3.28
C HIS A 5 8.99 -9.45 -2.99
N TRP A 6 8.64 -9.44 -1.71
CA TRP A 6 7.37 -8.91 -1.21
C TRP A 6 7.60 -7.54 -0.59
N HIS A 7 6.68 -6.62 -0.83
CA HIS A 7 6.69 -5.31 -0.20
C HIS A 7 5.34 -5.04 0.44
N TYR A 8 5.34 -4.23 1.50
CA TYR A 8 4.14 -3.50 1.87
C TYR A 8 4.28 -2.03 1.43
N VAL A 9 3.14 -1.42 1.11
CA VAL A 9 3.03 0.00 0.84
C VAL A 9 1.96 0.59 1.75
N SER A 10 2.26 1.73 2.37
CA SER A 10 1.25 2.58 2.96
C SER A 10 1.12 3.85 2.12
N MET A 11 -0.09 4.21 1.74
CA MET A 11 -0.40 5.41 0.97
C MET A 11 -1.25 6.35 1.82
N ASP A 12 -0.83 7.61 1.94
CA ASP A 12 -1.64 8.67 2.52
C ASP A 12 -2.21 9.56 1.40
N LEU A 13 -3.54 9.59 1.30
CA LEU A 13 -4.28 10.41 0.37
C LEU A 13 -4.60 11.75 1.02
N ASP A 14 -4.10 12.84 0.43
CA ASP A 14 -4.60 14.18 0.69
C ASP A 14 -5.82 14.42 -0.21
N PRO A 15 -7.05 14.42 0.34
CA PRO A 15 -8.27 14.58 -0.46
C PRO A 15 -8.46 16.02 -0.97
N ILE A 16 -7.73 17.01 -0.43
CA ILE A 16 -7.81 18.40 -0.89
C ILE A 16 -6.86 18.60 -2.07
N ALA A 17 -5.63 18.11 -1.94
CA ALA A 17 -4.62 18.22 -3.00
C ALA A 17 -4.78 17.15 -4.10
N LEU A 18 -5.58 16.10 -3.83
CA LEU A 18 -5.72 14.91 -4.66
C LEU A 18 -4.36 14.24 -4.96
N THR A 19 -3.47 14.28 -3.97
CA THR A 19 -2.11 13.73 -4.05
C THR A 19 -1.96 12.55 -3.12
N ILE A 20 -1.17 11.58 -3.56
CA ILE A 20 -0.91 10.36 -2.80
C ILE A 20 0.55 10.38 -2.33
N THR A 21 0.80 9.98 -1.10
CA THR A 21 2.14 9.86 -0.54
C THR A 21 2.42 8.40 -0.22
N PRO A 22 3.08 7.65 -1.13
CA PRO A 22 3.40 6.25 -0.91
C PRO A 22 4.67 6.12 -0.05
N VAL A 23 4.65 5.18 0.87
CA VAL A 23 5.82 4.73 1.64
C VAL A 23 5.96 3.23 1.44
N PHE A 24 7.02 2.82 0.75
CA PHE A 24 7.31 1.43 0.46
C PHE A 24 8.24 0.83 1.51
N SER A 25 7.99 -0.43 1.86
CA SER A 25 8.90 -1.20 2.69
C SER A 25 10.17 -1.59 1.92
N PRO A 26 11.27 -1.92 2.64
CA PRO A 26 12.34 -2.74 2.08
C PRO A 26 11.80 -4.07 1.51
N PRO A 27 12.53 -4.72 0.59
CA PRO A 27 12.15 -6.03 0.07
C PRO A 27 12.14 -7.08 1.18
N LEU A 28 11.05 -7.84 1.24
CA LEU A 28 10.84 -8.96 2.14
C LEU A 28 10.89 -10.25 1.34
N THR A 29 11.34 -11.33 1.96
CA THR A 29 11.54 -12.62 1.28
C THR A 29 10.27 -13.46 1.18
N ASP A 30 9.19 -13.06 1.86
CA ASP A 30 8.00 -13.89 2.03
C ASP A 30 6.73 -13.04 2.21
N ARG A 31 5.64 -13.43 1.54
CA ARG A 31 4.30 -12.83 1.65
C ARG A 31 3.77 -12.83 3.08
N VAL A 32 4.01 -13.91 3.82
CA VAL A 32 3.59 -14.07 5.22
C VAL A 32 4.28 -13.02 6.09
N ILE A 33 5.56 -12.75 5.84
CA ILE A 33 6.29 -11.70 6.56
C ILE A 33 5.73 -10.32 6.22
N ALA A 34 5.43 -10.05 4.95
CA ALA A 34 4.79 -8.79 4.54
C ALA A 34 3.42 -8.58 5.20
N HIS A 35 2.63 -9.64 5.32
CA HIS A 35 1.36 -9.64 6.05
C HIS A 35 1.52 -9.32 7.53
N LEU A 36 2.47 -9.97 8.20
CA LEU A 36 2.72 -9.78 9.63
C LEU A 36 3.25 -8.37 9.93
N GLU A 37 4.14 -7.83 9.11
CA GLU A 37 4.63 -6.46 9.27
C GLU A 37 3.53 -5.42 9.03
N THR A 38 2.69 -5.61 8.02
CA THR A 38 1.53 -4.74 7.77
C THR A 38 0.58 -4.77 8.96
N GLN A 39 0.28 -5.95 9.49
CA GLN A 39 -0.53 -6.10 10.70
C GLN A 39 0.08 -5.36 11.89
N ARG A 40 1.39 -5.50 12.12
CA ARG A 40 2.10 -4.83 13.22
C ARG A 40 2.00 -3.31 13.12
N LEU A 41 2.12 -2.75 11.91
CA LEU A 41 1.99 -1.32 11.67
C LEU A 41 0.55 -0.83 11.89
N LEU A 42 -0.44 -1.58 11.41
CA LEU A 42 -1.86 -1.28 11.63
C LEU A 42 -2.21 -1.29 13.11
N ASP A 43 -1.75 -2.28 13.87
CA ASP A 43 -1.97 -2.34 15.32
C ASP A 43 -1.27 -1.19 16.05
N ALA A 44 -0.03 -0.85 15.67
CA ALA A 44 0.69 0.29 16.26
C ALA A 44 -0.01 1.63 15.97
N ALA A 45 -0.51 1.82 14.74
CA ALA A 45 -1.23 3.03 14.36
C ALA A 45 -2.60 3.13 15.05
N ALA A 46 -3.28 2.00 15.26
CA ALA A 46 -4.56 1.91 15.97
C ALA A 46 -4.47 2.36 17.44
N VAL A 47 -3.29 2.28 18.07
CA VAL A 47 -3.07 2.84 19.42
C VAL A 47 -3.31 4.35 19.46
N PHE A 48 -2.99 5.05 18.37
CA PHE A 48 -3.09 6.52 18.30
C PHE A 48 -4.33 7.00 17.55
N LYS A 49 -4.89 6.16 16.66
CA LYS A 49 -6.00 6.50 15.77
C LYS A 49 -7.05 5.40 15.78
N PRO A 50 -8.12 5.52 16.58
CA PRO A 50 -9.16 4.50 16.70
C PRO A 50 -9.80 4.10 15.37
N GLU A 51 -9.86 5.01 14.38
CA GLU A 51 -10.36 4.74 13.03
C GLU A 51 -9.53 3.71 12.25
N ILE A 52 -8.31 3.41 12.68
CA ILE A 52 -7.45 2.38 12.10
C ILE A 52 -7.72 1.00 12.71
N ALA A 53 -8.36 0.91 13.88
CA ALA A 53 -8.61 -0.36 14.56
C ALA A 53 -9.47 -1.31 13.69
N GLU A 54 -10.44 -0.78 12.94
CA GLU A 54 -11.26 -1.60 12.04
C GLU A 54 -10.44 -2.11 10.84
N ALA A 55 -9.55 -1.29 10.29
CA ALA A 55 -8.64 -1.74 9.23
C ALA A 55 -7.69 -2.84 9.73
N ALA A 56 -7.14 -2.69 10.93
CA ALA A 56 -6.31 -3.73 11.57
C ALA A 56 -7.08 -5.04 11.80
N LYS A 57 -8.39 -4.96 12.04
CA LYS A 57 -9.26 -6.13 12.17
C LYS A 57 -9.58 -6.75 10.82
N LEU A 58 -9.92 -5.96 9.82
CA LEU A 58 -10.20 -6.44 8.45
C LEU A 58 -8.97 -7.15 7.86
N TRP A 59 -7.77 -6.61 8.07
CA TRP A 59 -6.51 -7.25 7.67
C TRP A 59 -6.35 -8.65 8.30
N ARG A 60 -6.53 -8.75 9.64
CA ARG A 60 -6.51 -10.05 10.36
C ARG A 60 -7.54 -11.05 9.86
N CYS A 61 -8.71 -10.58 9.45
CA CYS A 61 -9.79 -11.45 8.99
C CYS A 61 -9.55 -12.00 7.57
N GLY A 62 -8.40 -11.70 6.97
CA GLY A 62 -8.07 -12.12 5.62
C GLY A 62 -8.71 -11.18 4.62
N ALA A 63 -8.30 -9.91 4.65
CA ALA A 63 -8.70 -8.95 3.63
C ALA A 63 -8.52 -9.58 2.23
N ASP A 64 -9.59 -9.57 1.44
CA ASP A 64 -9.70 -10.38 0.21
C ASP A 64 -8.60 -10.07 -0.82
N ASP A 65 -8.00 -8.87 -0.77
CA ASP A 65 -7.13 -8.34 -1.83
C ASP A 65 -5.72 -7.89 -1.35
N ASP A 66 -5.17 -8.47 -0.28
CA ASP A 66 -3.86 -8.01 0.25
C ASP A 66 -3.84 -6.49 0.51
N PHE A 67 -5.01 -5.92 0.83
CA PHE A 67 -5.30 -4.49 0.83
C PHE A 67 -6.29 -4.10 1.95
N VAL A 68 -6.10 -2.95 2.58
CA VAL A 68 -7.10 -2.35 3.47
C VAL A 68 -7.03 -0.81 3.46
N GLN A 69 -8.19 -0.17 3.62
CA GLN A 69 -8.31 1.28 3.76
C GLN A 69 -8.77 1.67 5.18
N ALA A 70 -8.21 2.73 5.74
CA ALA A 70 -8.55 3.28 7.05
C ALA A 70 -8.71 4.81 7.02
N GLY A 71 -9.67 5.32 7.79
CA GLY A 71 -9.84 6.77 8.00
C GLY A 71 -10.09 7.59 6.72
N GLY A 72 -10.52 6.95 5.63
CA GLY A 72 -10.80 7.58 4.32
C GLY A 72 -9.59 8.15 3.58
N ARG A 73 -8.39 8.08 4.17
CA ARG A 73 -7.16 8.67 3.62
C ARG A 73 -6.00 7.69 3.54
N LEU A 74 -5.91 6.78 4.51
CA LEU A 74 -4.77 5.88 4.62
C LEU A 74 -5.13 4.53 4.02
N THR A 75 -4.21 3.99 3.24
CA THR A 75 -4.36 2.71 2.55
C THR A 75 -3.10 1.87 2.76
N TRP A 76 -3.26 0.59 3.09
CA TRP A 76 -2.15 -0.37 3.18
C TRP A 76 -2.37 -1.50 2.19
N ALA A 77 -1.30 -1.94 1.56
CA ALA A 77 -1.32 -3.12 0.72
C ALA A 77 0.01 -3.87 0.75
N ILE A 78 0.01 -5.12 0.30
CA ILE A 78 1.22 -5.84 -0.06
C ILE A 78 1.20 -6.21 -1.54
N PHE A 79 2.37 -6.26 -2.16
CA PHE A 79 2.53 -6.68 -3.55
C PHE A 79 3.85 -7.42 -3.75
N GLU A 80 3.90 -8.23 -4.81
CA GLU A 80 5.06 -9.00 -5.23
C GLU A 80 5.78 -8.28 -6.38
N CYS A 81 7.11 -8.33 -6.40
CA CYS A 81 7.92 -7.88 -7.53
C CYS A 81 9.25 -8.63 -7.63
N GLU A 82 9.89 -8.58 -8.82
CA GLU A 82 11.12 -9.34 -9.09
C GLU A 82 12.26 -8.40 -9.58
N GLY A 83 13.37 -8.30 -8.83
CA GLY A 83 14.60 -7.63 -9.33
C GLY A 83 14.43 -6.15 -9.74
N ALA A 84 15.08 -5.74 -10.83
CA ALA A 84 14.96 -4.39 -11.42
C ALA A 84 13.51 -4.03 -11.85
N SER A 85 12.60 -5.00 -11.88
CA SER A 85 11.18 -4.76 -12.12
C SER A 85 10.44 -4.26 -10.88
N CYS A 86 11.04 -4.25 -9.69
CA CYS A 86 10.39 -3.76 -8.48
C CYS A 86 10.03 -2.28 -8.54
N GLU A 87 10.82 -1.44 -9.21
CA GLU A 87 10.48 -0.02 -9.38
C GLU A 87 9.34 0.18 -10.37
N ALA A 88 9.41 -0.49 -11.52
CA ALA A 88 8.35 -0.50 -12.51
C ALA A 88 7.04 -1.08 -11.93
N GLY A 89 7.15 -2.12 -11.11
CA GLY A 89 6.04 -2.76 -10.40
C GLY A 89 5.43 -1.86 -9.33
N ARG A 90 6.26 -1.12 -8.56
CA ARG A 90 5.79 -0.08 -7.63
C ARG A 90 5.02 1.01 -8.35
N GLN A 91 5.57 1.52 -9.45
CA GLN A 91 4.90 2.55 -10.23
C GLN A 91 3.59 2.04 -10.84
N ALA A 92 3.61 0.85 -11.46
CA ALA A 92 2.43 0.23 -12.05
C ALA A 92 1.33 0.01 -11.00
N TYR A 93 1.69 -0.47 -9.80
CA TYR A 93 0.76 -0.62 -8.69
C TYR A 93 0.08 0.70 -8.32
N LEU A 94 0.85 1.80 -8.20
CA LEU A 94 0.30 3.12 -7.87
C LEU A 94 -0.61 3.65 -8.97
N ASP A 95 -0.21 3.45 -10.24
CA ASP A 95 -0.99 3.88 -11.41
C ASP A 95 -2.32 3.10 -11.48
N ASP A 96 -2.28 1.78 -11.29
CA ASP A 96 -3.47 0.91 -11.27
C ASP A 96 -4.41 1.26 -10.12
N TRP A 97 -3.87 1.49 -8.92
CA TRP A 97 -4.66 1.91 -7.77
C TRP A 97 -5.33 3.27 -8.01
N ALA A 98 -4.61 4.25 -8.54
CA ALA A 98 -5.17 5.55 -8.88
C ALA A 98 -6.26 5.46 -9.96
N ALA A 99 -6.06 4.64 -10.99
CA ALA A 99 -7.04 4.39 -12.04
C ALA A 99 -8.32 3.74 -11.48
N ASN A 100 -8.20 2.80 -10.52
CA ASN A 100 -9.35 2.19 -9.86
C ASN A 100 -10.15 3.22 -9.04
N ILE A 101 -9.48 4.14 -8.34
CA ILE A 101 -10.15 5.24 -7.63
C ILE A 101 -10.86 6.17 -8.62
N GLU A 102 -10.21 6.54 -9.72
CA GLU A 102 -10.82 7.38 -10.75
C GLU A 102 -12.05 6.71 -11.36
N ALA A 103 -11.96 5.41 -11.68
CA ALA A 103 -13.10 4.66 -12.21
C ALA A 103 -14.27 4.59 -11.22
N ALA A 104 -13.99 4.42 -9.93
CA ALA A 104 -15.02 4.32 -8.90
C ALA A 104 -15.65 5.67 -8.53
N THR A 105 -14.90 6.77 -8.63
CA THR A 105 -15.30 8.08 -8.06
C THR A 105 -15.41 9.21 -9.07
N GLY A 106 -14.87 9.03 -10.28
CA GLY A 106 -14.69 10.08 -11.28
C GLY A 106 -13.57 11.08 -10.96
N VAL A 107 -12.75 10.82 -9.92
CA VAL A 107 -11.69 11.72 -9.47
C VAL A 107 -10.32 11.18 -9.84
N ALA A 108 -9.61 11.89 -10.69
CA ALA A 108 -8.23 11.59 -11.04
C ALA A 108 -7.26 11.97 -9.91
N LEU A 109 -6.48 11.00 -9.43
CA LEU A 109 -5.44 11.22 -8.42
C LEU A 109 -4.09 11.56 -9.07
N ARG A 110 -3.29 12.36 -8.38
CA ARG A 110 -1.91 12.65 -8.76
C ARG A 110 -0.98 11.62 -8.13
N VAL A 111 -0.43 10.75 -8.96
CA VAL A 111 0.57 9.74 -8.58
C VAL A 111 1.98 10.34 -8.68
N PRO A 112 2.77 10.37 -7.59
CA PRO A 112 4.17 10.76 -7.68
C PRO A 112 4.96 9.69 -8.44
N ARG A 113 5.99 10.12 -9.16
CA ARG A 113 6.97 9.18 -9.73
C ARG A 113 7.77 8.55 -8.60
N VAL A 114 7.89 7.23 -8.61
CA VAL A 114 8.84 6.54 -7.74
C VAL A 114 10.25 6.89 -8.25
N GLU A 115 11.00 7.66 -7.47
CA GLU A 115 12.38 8.03 -7.82
C GLU A 115 13.28 6.78 -7.79
N THR A 116 14.08 6.62 -8.84
CA THR A 116 15.12 5.59 -8.93
C THR A 116 16.29 6.00 -8.05
N ASP A 117 16.64 5.20 -7.05
CA ASP A 117 17.94 5.35 -6.39
C ASP A 117 19.01 4.95 -7.43
N ALA A 118 19.72 5.95 -7.96
CA ALA A 118 20.79 5.79 -8.95
C ALA A 118 22.07 5.18 -8.36
#